data_AF-A0A7S2G178-F1
#
_entry.id   AF-A0A7S2G178-F1
#
_cell.length_a   1.000
_cell.length_b   1.000
_cell.length_c   1.000
_cell.angle_alpha   90.00
_cell.angle_beta   90.00
_cell.angle_gamma   90.00
#
_symmetry.space_group_name_H-M   'P 1'
#
loop_
_entity.id
_entity.type
_entity.pdbx_description
1 polymer ?
#
loop_
_entity_poly.entity_id
_entity_poly.type
_entity_poly.pdbx_seq_one_letter_code
_entity_poly.pdbx_strand_id
1 'polypeptide(L)'
;ITMFELTLGNWAPPSRLLMDKISEVWGLFIVIYRCVFCFAIVNVTGAVFITETNRAAANDDEVMLMKKERANKANAKRLTEIFKEMDETGDGHVTFDEFLEIMDD
;
A
#
# COMPACT_ATOMS: atom_id res chain seq x y z
N ILE A 1 28.23 7.23 22.30
CA ILE A 1 27.74 8.63 22.22
C ILE A 1 28.36 9.33 21.01
N THR A 2 29.69 9.30 20.86
CA THR A 2 30.42 9.96 19.75
C THR A 2 29.97 9.55 18.35
N MET A 3 29.74 8.25 18.09
CA MET A 3 29.23 7.82 16.77
C MET A 3 27.81 8.34 16.49
N PHE A 4 26.93 8.34 17.49
CA PHE A 4 25.60 8.89 17.35
C PHE A 4 25.62 10.39 17.04
N GLU A 5 26.46 11.17 17.74
CA GLU A 5 26.64 12.60 17.46
C GLU A 5 27.21 12.87 16.06
N LEU A 6 28.12 12.00 15.60
CA LEU A 6 28.74 12.12 14.28
C LEU A 6 27.76 11.80 13.14
N THR A 7 26.83 10.87 13.37
CA THR A 7 25.80 10.47 12.41
C THR A 7 24.60 11.41 12.41
N LEU A 8 24.04 11.71 13.57
CA LEU A 8 22.71 12.33 13.73
C LEU A 8 22.73 13.69 14.45
N GLY A 9 23.84 14.06 15.07
CA GLY A 9 23.97 15.27 15.88
C GLY A 9 24.94 16.29 15.29
N ASN A 10 25.54 17.09 16.18
CA ASN A 10 26.58 18.04 15.79
C ASN A 10 27.92 17.31 15.60
N TRP A 11 28.24 16.98 14.35
CA TRP A 11 29.44 16.23 14.00
C TRP A 11 30.74 17.06 14.07
N ALA A 12 30.65 18.39 14.05
CA ALA A 12 31.83 19.26 13.95
C ALA A 12 32.75 19.23 15.20
N PRO A 13 32.25 19.34 16.45
CA PRO A 13 33.08 19.23 17.64
C PRO A 13 33.83 17.89 17.79
N PRO A 14 33.19 16.71 17.65
CA PRO A 14 33.92 15.44 17.77
C PRO A 14 34.88 15.20 16.59
N SER A 15 34.56 15.66 15.38
CA SER A 15 35.45 15.54 14.23
C SER A 15 36.71 16.38 14.39
N ARG A 16 36.55 17.63 14.87
CA ARG A 16 37.67 18.52 15.15
C ARG A 16 38.54 18.01 16.30
N LEU A 17 37.93 17.45 17.34
CA LEU A 17 38.67 16.82 18.44
C LEU A 17 39.56 15.67 17.95
N LEU A 18 39.06 14.81 17.06
CA LEU A 18 39.82 13.69 16.49
C LEU A 18 40.96 14.17 15.57
N MET A 19 40.71 15.22 14.78
CA MET A 19 41.70 15.84 13.90
C MET A 19 42.84 16.51 14.70
N ASP A 20 42.51 17.27 15.73
CA ASP A 20 43.47 18.06 16.53
C ASP A 20 44.26 17.20 17.54
N LYS A 21 43.67 16.11 18.07
CA LYS A 21 44.29 15.30 19.13
C LYS A 21 44.97 14.02 18.67
N ILE A 22 44.63 13.50 17.49
CA ILE A 22 45.14 12.20 17.02
C ILE A 22 45.88 12.35 15.70
N SER A 23 45.17 12.72 14.63
CA SER A 23 45.77 12.85 13.30
C SER A 23 44.78 13.48 12.33
N GLU A 24 45.29 14.28 11.39
CA GLU A 24 44.53 14.87 10.28
C GLU A 24 43.84 13.82 9.39
N VAL A 25 44.38 12.59 9.32
CA VAL A 25 43.82 11.47 8.53
C VAL A 25 42.39 11.11 8.97
N TRP A 26 42.03 11.37 10.23
CA TRP A 26 40.67 11.16 10.72
C TRP A 26 39.63 12.04 10.02
N GLY A 27 40.02 13.22 9.53
CA GLY A 27 39.14 14.07 8.73
C GLY A 27 38.68 13.37 7.45
N LEU A 28 39.61 12.75 6.72
CA LEU A 28 39.32 12.02 5.49
C LEU A 28 38.45 10.78 5.77
N PHE A 29 38.72 10.04 6.85
CA PHE A 29 37.90 8.91 7.28
C PHE A 29 36.44 9.33 7.56
N ILE A 30 36.24 10.43 8.30
CA ILE A 30 34.90 10.94 8.65
C ILE A 30 34.13 11.42 7.42
N VAL A 31 34.80 12.07 6.48
CA VAL A 31 34.19 12.48 5.20
C VAL A 31 33.70 11.27 4.42
N ILE A 32 34.53 10.24 4.25
CA ILE A 32 34.14 9.01 3.54
C ILE A 32 32.97 8.33 4.24
N TYR A 33 33.05 8.18 5.57
CA TYR A 33 31.95 7.63 6.37
C TYR A 33 30.64 8.38 6.12
N ARG A 34 30.67 9.72 6.11
CA ARG A 34 29.48 10.54 5.93
C ARG A 34 28.93 10.47 4.51
N CYS A 35 29.79 10.41 3.49
CA CYS A 35 29.36 10.17 2.11
C CYS A 35 28.61 8.84 1.97
N VAL A 36 29.15 7.75 2.53
CA VAL A 36 28.51 6.43 2.49
C VAL A 36 27.20 6.43 3.27
N PHE A 37 27.17 7.03 4.47
CA PHE A 37 25.96 7.10 5.28
C PHE A 37 24.86 7.95 4.62
N CYS A 38 25.19 9.13 4.11
CA CYS A 38 24.26 9.99 3.39
C CYS A 38 23.74 9.35 2.11
N PHE A 39 24.58 8.61 1.38
CA PHE A 39 24.15 7.86 0.21
C PHE A 39 23.20 6.71 0.60
N ALA A 40 23.57 5.92 1.61
CA ALA A 40 22.75 4.81 2.08
C ALA A 40 21.39 5.28 2.60
N ILE A 41 21.34 6.35 3.40
CA ILE A 41 20.08 6.82 3.98
C ILE A 41 19.10 7.34 2.92
N VAL A 42 19.58 8.05 1.88
CA VAL A 42 18.72 8.51 0.78
C VAL A 42 18.14 7.34 -0.01
N ASN A 43 18.94 6.30 -0.27
CA ASN A 43 18.46 5.11 -0.95
C ASN A 43 17.42 4.35 -0.12
N VAL A 44 17.66 4.22 1.19
CA VAL A 44 16.72 3.55 2.12
C VAL A 44 15.42 4.33 2.22
N THR A 45 15.47 5.66 2.41
CA THR A 45 14.24 6.46 2.50
C THR A 45 13.46 6.41 1.19
N GLY A 46 14.12 6.52 0.03
CA GLY A 46 13.49 6.35 -1.27
C GLY A 46 12.79 4.99 -1.44
N ALA A 47 13.46 3.90 -1.03
CA ALA A 47 12.88 2.56 -1.07
C ALA A 47 11.65 2.41 -0.15
N VAL A 48 11.69 3.02 1.05
CA VAL A 48 10.55 3.04 1.97
C VAL A 48 9.37 3.81 1.36
N PHE A 49 9.61 4.97 0.75
CA PHE A 49 8.54 5.73 0.08
C PHE A 49 7.87 4.92 -1.04
N ILE A 50 8.65 4.20 -1.86
CA ILE A 50 8.11 3.32 -2.91
C ILE A 50 7.31 2.18 -2.29
N THR A 51 7.82 1.55 -1.23
CA THR A 51 7.16 0.41 -0.56
C THR A 51 5.82 0.83 0.06
N GLU A 52 5.78 1.95 0.77
CA GLU A 52 4.55 2.48 1.36
C GLU A 52 3.54 2.90 0.28
N THR A 53 4.00 3.52 -0.80
CA THR A 53 3.14 3.88 -1.93
C THR A 53 2.53 2.65 -2.59
N ASN A 54 3.33 1.62 -2.87
CA ASN A 54 2.86 0.37 -3.45
C ASN A 54 1.88 -0.35 -2.52
N ARG A 55 2.12 -0.32 -1.21
CA ARG A 55 1.22 -0.93 -0.22
C ARG A 55 -0.13 -0.22 -0.16
N ALA A 56 -0.14 1.11 -0.20
CA ALA A 56 -1.37 1.89 -0.23
C ALA A 56 -2.18 1.60 -1.49
N ALA A 57 -1.53 1.56 -2.67
CA ALA A 57 -2.18 1.21 -3.93
C ALA A 57 -2.74 -0.22 -3.93
N ALA A 58 -1.98 -1.20 -3.42
CA ALA A 58 -2.42 -2.59 -3.35
C ALA A 58 -3.65 -2.78 -2.44
N ASN A 59 -3.73 -2.04 -1.32
CA ASN A 59 -4.90 -2.08 -0.44
C ASN A 59 -6.16 -1.55 -1.14
N ASP A 60 -6.04 -0.50 -1.95
CA ASP A 60 -7.18 0.06 -2.70
C ASP A 60 -7.72 -0.94 -3.73
N ASP A 61 -6.83 -1.66 -4.43
CA ASP A 61 -7.18 -2.69 -5.40
C ASP A 61 -7.92 -3.88 -4.76
N GLU A 62 -7.43 -4.38 -3.62
CA GLU A 62 -8.08 -5.48 -2.89
C GLU A 62 -9.49 -5.08 -2.39
N VAL A 63 -9.62 -3.88 -1.82
CA VAL A 63 -10.90 -3.35 -1.37
C VAL A 63 -11.87 -3.17 -2.54
N MET A 64 -11.38 -2.74 -3.70
CA MET A 64 -12.18 -2.62 -4.92
C MET A 64 -12.68 -3.98 -5.42
N LEU A 65 -11.81 -5.00 -5.42
CA LEU A 65 -12.18 -6.37 -5.78
C LEU A 65 -13.28 -6.91 -4.86
N MET A 66 -13.11 -6.79 -3.54
CA MET A 66 -14.11 -7.23 -2.56
C MET A 66 -15.46 -6.52 -2.75
N LYS A 67 -15.44 -5.21 -3.03
CA LYS A 67 -16.66 -4.44 -3.35
C LYS A 67 -17.36 -4.97 -4.59
N LYS A 68 -16.60 -5.27 -5.66
CA LYS A 68 -17.14 -5.82 -6.90
C LYS A 68 -17.76 -7.19 -6.69
N GLU A 69 -17.10 -8.09 -5.95
CA GLU A 69 -17.65 -9.41 -5.63
C GLU A 69 -18.93 -9.30 -4.80
N ARG A 70 -18.95 -8.41 -3.80
CA ARG A 70 -20.14 -8.18 -2.97
C ARG A 70 -21.30 -7.63 -3.79
N ALA A 71 -21.04 -6.69 -4.70
CA ALA A 71 -22.04 -6.16 -5.62
C ALA A 71 -22.58 -7.26 -6.55
N ASN A 72 -21.71 -8.10 -7.11
CA ASN A 72 -22.14 -9.23 -7.94
C ASN A 72 -23.00 -10.23 -7.18
N LYS A 73 -22.61 -10.60 -5.95
CA LYS A 73 -23.41 -11.49 -5.09
C LYS A 73 -24.77 -10.86 -4.74
N ALA A 74 -24.81 -9.57 -4.45
CA ALA A 74 -26.06 -8.86 -4.18
C ALA A 74 -26.98 -8.81 -5.41
N ASN A 75 -26.42 -8.55 -6.58
CA ASN A 75 -27.18 -8.55 -7.84
C ASN A 75 -27.69 -9.96 -8.18
N ALA A 76 -26.85 -10.99 -8.05
CA ALA A 76 -27.26 -12.37 -8.26
C ALA A 76 -28.39 -12.77 -7.30
N LYS A 77 -28.30 -12.38 -6.03
CA LYS A 77 -29.37 -12.60 -5.06
C LYS A 77 -30.68 -11.90 -5.46
N ARG A 78 -30.62 -10.62 -5.84
CA ARG A 78 -31.80 -9.87 -6.32
C ARG A 78 -32.42 -10.49 -7.56
N LEU A 79 -31.61 -10.88 -8.54
CA LEU A 79 -32.08 -11.57 -9.73
C LEU A 79 -32.72 -12.92 -9.40
N THR A 80 -32.18 -13.64 -8.41
CA THR A 80 -32.76 -14.90 -7.94
C THR A 80 -34.10 -14.68 -7.21
N GLU A 81 -34.21 -13.60 -6.43
CA GLU A 81 -35.46 -13.22 -5.76
C GLU A 81 -36.53 -12.85 -6.81
N ILE A 82 -36.19 -12.01 -7.79
CA ILE A 82 -37.09 -11.63 -8.89
C ILE A 82 -37.48 -12.88 -9.70
N PHE A 83 -36.52 -13.75 -10.02
CA PHE A 83 -36.81 -14.98 -10.76
C PHE A 83 -37.79 -15.90 -10.01
N LYS A 84 -37.63 -16.03 -8.68
CA LYS A 84 -38.56 -16.80 -7.85
C LYS A 84 -39.94 -16.17 -7.72
N GLU A 85 -40.04 -14.85 -7.83
CA GLU A 85 -41.31 -14.14 -7.84
C GLU A 85 -42.02 -14.30 -9.18
N MET A 86 -41.26 -14.45 -10.28
CA MET A 86 -41.81 -14.69 -11.63
C MET A 86 -42.15 -16.15 -11.92
N ASP A 87 -41.40 -17.10 -11.35
CA ASP A 87 -41.62 -18.55 -11.52
C ASP A 87 -42.73 -19.04 -10.57
N GLU A 88 -43.99 -18.78 -10.93
CA GLU A 88 -45.16 -19.20 -10.15
C GLU A 88 -45.35 -20.73 -10.15
N THR A 89 -44.92 -21.40 -11.21
CA THR A 89 -45.01 -22.86 -11.36
C THR A 89 -43.92 -23.61 -10.60
N GLY A 90 -42.81 -22.94 -10.26
CA GLY A 90 -41.69 -23.48 -9.50
C GLY A 90 -40.86 -24.51 -10.28
N ASP A 91 -40.93 -24.47 -11.62
CA ASP A 91 -40.25 -25.42 -12.50
C ASP A 91 -38.78 -25.02 -12.78
N GLY A 92 -38.37 -23.84 -12.31
CA GLY A 92 -37.04 -23.28 -12.48
C GLY A 92 -36.83 -22.63 -13.84
N HIS A 93 -37.88 -22.46 -14.62
CA HIS A 93 -37.94 -21.74 -15.89
C HIS A 93 -38.99 -20.63 -15.77
N VAL A 94 -38.89 -19.62 -16.64
CA VAL A 94 -39.93 -18.58 -16.76
C VAL A 94 -40.46 -18.69 -18.16
N THR A 95 -41.73 -19.06 -18.28
CA THR A 95 -42.43 -19.15 -19.57
C THR A 95 -42.80 -17.75 -20.08
N PHE A 96 -43.03 -17.65 -21.39
CA PHE A 96 -43.36 -16.35 -22.01
C PHE A 96 -44.68 -15.78 -21.50
N ASP A 97 -45.59 -16.64 -21.05
CA ASP A 97 -46.88 -16.25 -20.45
C ASP A 97 -46.70 -15.71 -19.02
N GLU A 98 -45.92 -16.39 -18.16
CA GLU A 98 -45.55 -15.91 -16.81
C GLU A 98 -44.81 -14.55 -16.87
N PHE A 99 -43.98 -14.36 -17.91
CA PHE A 99 -43.31 -13.09 -18.14
C PHE A 99 -44.27 -11.95 -18.55
N LEU A 100 -45.30 -12.25 -19.34
CA LEU A 100 -46.28 -11.26 -19.79
C LEU A 100 -47.22 -10.82 -18.65
N GLU A 101 -47.63 -11.76 -17.78
CA GLU A 101 -48.50 -11.44 -16.63
C GLU A 101 -47.88 -10.43 -15.67
N ILE A 102 -46.56 -10.47 -15.47
CA ILE A 102 -45.84 -9.54 -14.58
C ILE A 102 -45.50 -8.20 -15.25
N MET A 103 -45.48 -8.15 -16.58
CA MET A 103 -45.17 -6.92 -17.32
C MET A 103 -46.40 -6.04 -17.57
N ASP A 104 -47.60 -6.61 -17.45
CA ASP A 104 -48.90 -5.92 -17.59
C ASP A 104 -49.49 -5.39 -16.25
N ASP A 105 -48.81 -5.63 -15.11
CA ASP A 105 -49.12 -5.12 -13.76
C ASP A 105 -48.22 -3.92 -13.38
#